data_AF-A0A814QY61-F1
#
_entry.id   AF-A0A814QY61-F1
#
_cell.length_a   1.000
_cell.length_b   1.000
_cell.length_c   1.000
_cell.angle_alpha   90.00
_cell.angle_beta   90.00
_cell.angle_gamma   90.00
#
_symmetry.space_group_name_H-M   'P 1'
#
loop_
_entity.id
_entity.type
_entity.pdbx_description
1 polymer ?
#
loop_
_entity_poly.entity_id
_entity_poly.type
_entity_poly.pdbx_seq_one_letter_code
_entity_poly.pdbx_strand_id
1 'polypeptide(L)'
;MSQLQVLDQQTDEFRKVANSFTDDYYQIIPIERIENETWRIIYEEEKKTIDKCHCSNQTDCVLFYGCLRTTSEAILQRGFDNRIVGITDFTS
;
A
#
# COMPACT_ATOMS: atom_id res chain seq x y z
N MET A 1 -4.49 5.94 14.43
CA MET A 1 -3.28 6.58 13.86
C MET A 1 -2.48 5.50 13.17
N SER A 2 -1.93 5.77 12.00
CA SER A 2 -1.04 4.84 11.30
C SER A 2 0.32 4.78 11.97
N GLN A 3 0.89 3.59 12.09
CA GLN A 3 2.28 3.37 12.52
C GLN A 3 3.09 2.77 11.36
N LEU A 4 4.37 3.11 11.30
CA LEU A 4 5.32 2.52 10.37
C LEU A 4 6.24 1.59 11.15
N GLN A 5 6.29 0.32 10.75
CA GLN A 5 7.24 -0.65 11.28
C GLN A 5 8.23 -1.04 10.17
N VAL A 6 9.51 -0.78 10.40
CA VAL A 6 10.57 -1.28 9.51
C VAL A 6 10.59 -2.81 9.57
N LEU A 7 10.49 -3.46 8.42
CA LEU A 7 10.60 -4.92 8.32
C LEU A 7 12.07 -5.33 8.30
N ASP A 8 12.40 -6.35 9.08
CA ASP A 8 13.72 -6.98 9.05
C ASP A 8 13.89 -7.79 7.75
N GLN A 9 15.02 -7.58 7.06
CA GLN A 9 15.37 -8.24 5.79
C GLN A 9 15.42 -9.77 5.88
N GLN A 10 15.58 -10.31 7.09
CA GLN A 10 15.60 -11.76 7.33
C GLN A 10 14.21 -12.37 7.40
N THR A 11 13.15 -11.56 7.51
CA THR A 11 11.77 -12.05 7.60
C THR A 11 11.25 -12.52 6.25
N ASP A 12 10.39 -13.54 6.29
CA ASP A 12 9.72 -14.04 5.07
C ASP A 12 8.77 -12.99 4.47
N GLU A 13 8.18 -12.13 5.31
CA GLU A 13 7.37 -11.00 4.87
C GLU A 13 8.18 -10.04 4.00
N PHE A 14 9.37 -9.61 4.47
CA PHE A 14 10.27 -8.76 3.70
C PHE A 14 10.62 -9.41 2.36
N ARG A 15 11.08 -10.67 2.38
CA ARG A 15 11.48 -11.39 1.16
C ARG A 15 10.33 -11.51 0.16
N LYS A 16 9.11 -11.78 0.63
CA LYS A 16 7.93 -11.90 -0.23
C LYS A 16 7.61 -10.58 -0.94
N VAL A 17 7.59 -9.47 -0.20
CA VAL A 17 7.32 -8.14 -0.77
C VAL A 17 8.46 -7.71 -1.70
N ALA A 18 9.71 -7.91 -1.27
CA ALA A 18 10.88 -7.63 -2.08
C ALA A 18 10.83 -8.38 -3.41
N ASN A 19 10.64 -9.71 -3.38
CA ASN A 19 10.59 -10.55 -4.57
C ASN A 19 9.43 -10.19 -5.52
N SER A 20 8.31 -9.69 -4.99
CA SER A 20 7.19 -9.21 -5.82
C SER A 20 7.47 -7.88 -6.53
N PHE A 21 8.47 -7.11 -6.05
CA PHE A 21 8.82 -5.80 -6.58
C PHE A 21 10.14 -5.80 -7.37
N THR A 22 11.08 -6.69 -7.03
CA THR A 22 12.41 -6.72 -7.64
C THR A 22 12.33 -7.11 -9.11
N ASP A 23 12.65 -6.12 -9.94
CA ASP A 23 13.30 -6.28 -11.23
C ASP A 23 14.82 -6.09 -11.01
N ASP A 24 15.69 -6.69 -11.83
CA ASP A 24 17.15 -6.79 -11.60
C ASP A 24 17.89 -5.42 -11.47
N TYR A 25 17.17 -4.31 -11.66
CA TYR A 25 17.69 -2.96 -11.77
C TYR A 25 17.56 -2.10 -10.50
N TYR A 26 16.83 -2.54 -9.48
CA TYR A 26 16.54 -1.72 -8.31
C TYR A 26 17.07 -2.33 -7.00
N GLN A 27 17.78 -1.51 -6.22
CA GLN A 27 18.15 -1.85 -4.86
C GLN A 27 17.05 -1.38 -3.89
N ILE A 28 16.39 -2.32 -3.22
CA ILE A 28 15.42 -2.03 -2.15
C ILE A 28 16.20 -1.58 -0.90
N ILE A 29 15.83 -0.41 -0.34
CA ILE A 29 16.54 0.19 0.79
C ILE A 29 15.88 -0.26 2.12
N PRO A 30 14.77 0.34 2.62
CA PRO A 30 13.91 -0.30 3.60
C PRO A 30 12.50 -0.60 3.04
N ILE A 31 11.86 -1.63 3.60
CA ILE A 31 10.42 -1.86 3.46
C ILE A 31 9.78 -1.55 4.82
N GLU A 32 8.79 -0.65 4.82
CA GLU A 32 8.04 -0.27 6.01
C GLU A 32 6.62 -0.81 5.91
N ARG A 33 6.20 -1.59 6.92
CA ARG A 33 4.83 -2.04 7.07
C ARG A 33 3.99 -0.91 7.64
N ILE A 34 2.87 -0.63 6.98
CA ILE A 34 1.87 0.33 7.44
C ILE A 34 0.89 -0.41 8.35
N GLU A 35 0.82 -0.02 9.62
CA GLU A 35 -0.14 -0.54 10.58
C GLU A 35 -1.20 0.50 10.87
N ASN A 36 -2.40 0.31 10.31
CA ASN A 36 -3.56 1.15 10.59
C ASN A 36 -4.80 0.26 10.78
N GLU A 37 -5.16 0.05 12.03
CA GLU A 37 -6.30 -0.80 12.43
C GLU A 37 -7.63 -0.30 11.83
N THR A 38 -7.85 1.01 11.85
CA THR A 38 -9.08 1.61 11.33
C THR A 38 -9.27 1.33 9.84
N TRP A 39 -8.20 1.48 9.05
CA TRP A 39 -8.27 1.20 7.61
C TRP A 39 -8.38 -0.28 7.31
N ARG A 40 -7.71 -1.13 8.10
CA ARG A 40 -7.86 -2.58 7.96
C ARG A 40 -9.32 -2.99 8.16
N ILE A 41 -9.97 -2.50 9.22
CA ILE A 41 -11.39 -2.80 9.49
C ILE A 41 -12.28 -2.34 8.34
N ILE A 42 -12.14 -1.08 7.88
CA ILE A 42 -12.93 -0.54 6.77
C ILE A 42 -12.72 -1.37 5.50
N TYR A 43 -11.47 -1.72 5.17
CA TYR A 43 -11.14 -2.54 4.01
C TYR A 43 -11.78 -3.93 4.09
N GLU A 44 -11.71 -4.59 5.25
CA GLU A 44 -12.29 -5.93 5.44
C GLU A 44 -13.83 -5.94 5.35
N GLU A 45 -14.49 -4.88 5.82
CA GLU A 45 -15.94 -4.73 5.71
C GLU A 45 -16.39 -4.54 4.25
N GLU A 46 -15.68 -3.70 3.49
CA GLU A 46 -15.94 -3.51 2.06
C GLU A 46 -15.65 -4.78 1.26
N LYS A 47 -14.51 -5.45 1.53
CA LYS A 47 -14.19 -6.73 0.88
C LYS A 47 -15.29 -7.77 1.10
N LYS A 48 -15.79 -7.93 2.34
CA LYS A 48 -16.90 -8.85 2.64
C LYS A 48 -18.17 -8.51 1.86
N THR A 49 -18.43 -7.22 1.60
CA THR A 49 -19.59 -6.78 0.84
C THR A 49 -19.42 -7.12 -0.64
N ILE A 50 -18.25 -6.84 -1.21
CA ILE A 50 -17.91 -7.18 -2.60
C ILE A 50 -17.93 -8.71 -2.82
N ASP A 51 -17.34 -9.49 -1.92
CA ASP A 51 -17.30 -10.95 -1.98
C ASP A 51 -18.69 -11.58 -1.96
N LYS A 52 -19.66 -10.96 -1.27
CA LYS A 52 -21.06 -11.40 -1.29
C LYS A 52 -21.76 -11.08 -2.61
N CYS A 53 -21.40 -9.97 -3.25
CA CYS A 53 -22.01 -9.52 -4.50
C CYS A 53 -21.41 -10.23 -5.73
N HIS A 54 -20.16 -10.68 -5.66
CA HIS A 54 -19.47 -11.33 -6.76
C HIS A 54 -19.23 -12.81 -6.43
N CYS A 55 -19.79 -13.73 -7.23
CA CYS A 55 -19.47 -15.16 -7.18
C CYS A 55 -18.05 -15.48 -7.70
N SER A 56 -17.13 -14.50 -7.66
CA SER A 56 -15.74 -14.66 -8.07
C SER A 56 -14.93 -15.19 -6.90
N ASN A 57 -14.02 -16.12 -7.19
CA ASN A 57 -13.10 -16.67 -6.19
C ASN A 57 -11.97 -15.69 -5.83
N GLN A 58 -11.83 -14.59 -6.57
CA GLN A 58 -10.82 -13.57 -6.29
C GLN A 58 -11.35 -12.18 -6.62
N THR A 59 -11.41 -11.33 -5.60
CA THR A 59 -11.86 -9.94 -5.64
C THR A 59 -10.76 -8.97 -5.21
N ASP A 60 -9.65 -9.49 -4.68
CA ASP A 60 -8.50 -8.74 -4.22
C ASP A 60 -7.24 -9.02 -5.06
N CYS A 61 -6.52 -7.93 -5.34
CA CYS A 61 -5.25 -7.93 -6.04
C CYS A 61 -4.24 -7.08 -5.25
N VAL A 62 -2.99 -7.55 -5.18
CA VAL A 62 -1.87 -6.75 -4.68
C VAL A 62 -1.33 -5.93 -5.86
N LEU A 63 -1.37 -4.60 -5.73
CA LEU A 63 -0.95 -3.65 -6.76
C LEU A 63 0.10 -2.69 -6.20
N PHE A 64 0.90 -2.10 -7.11
CA PHE A 64 1.92 -1.11 -6.75
C PHE A 64 1.47 0.31 -7.12
N TYR A 65 1.78 1.27 -6.25
CA TYR A 65 1.50 2.70 -6.47
C TYR A 65 2.74 3.54 -6.18
N GLY A 66 3.41 4.03 -7.23
CA GLY A 66 4.53 4.96 -7.11
C GLY A 66 4.07 6.38 -6.81
N CYS A 67 4.68 7.06 -5.84
CA CYS A 67 4.33 8.44 -5.50
C CYS A 67 5.51 9.22 -4.90
N LEU A 68 5.34 10.55 -4.79
CA LEU A 68 6.28 11.41 -4.09
C LEU A 68 6.19 11.18 -2.57
N ARG A 69 7.28 11.45 -1.84
CA ARG A 69 7.33 11.30 -0.37
C ARG A 69 6.24 12.09 0.36
N THR A 70 5.98 13.33 -0.07
CA THR A 70 4.91 14.16 0.51
C THR A 70 3.54 13.54 0.29
N THR A 71 3.32 12.91 -0.87
CA THR A 71 2.10 12.16 -1.16
C THR A 71 2.00 10.91 -0.31
N SER A 72 3.09 10.16 -0.10
CA SER A 72 3.06 8.99 0.79
C SER A 72 2.73 9.36 2.23
N GLU A 73 3.24 10.49 2.72
CA GLU A 73 2.91 11.01 4.07
C GLU A 73 1.42 11.38 4.18
N ALA A 74 0.84 11.99 3.14
CA ALA A 74 -0.59 12.26 3.09
C ALA A 74 -1.43 10.97 3.02
N ILE A 75 -1.02 10.01 2.18
CA ILE A 75 -1.66 8.70 2.08
C ILE A 75 -1.62 7.99 3.42
N LEU A 76 -0.51 8.06 4.17
CA LEU A 76 -0.36 7.50 5.52
C LEU A 76 -1.28 8.13 6.57
N GLN A 77 -1.82 9.33 6.33
CA GLN A 77 -2.75 9.98 7.25
C GLN A 77 -4.21 9.83 6.84
N ARG A 78 -4.50 9.76 5.53
CA ARG A 78 -5.87 9.92 5.00
C ARG A 78 -6.33 8.78 4.08
N GLY A 79 -5.45 7.85 3.75
CA GLY A 79 -5.69 6.85 2.72
C GLY A 79 -5.58 7.45 1.31
N PHE A 80 -5.97 6.66 0.30
CA PHE A 80 -6.05 7.13 -1.08
C PHE A 80 -7.28 8.01 -1.26
N ASP A 81 -7.08 9.21 -1.79
CA ASP A 81 -8.15 10.18 -2.10
C ASP A 81 -8.16 10.43 -3.61
N ASN A 82 -9.25 10.05 -4.28
CA ASN A 82 -9.41 10.21 -5.73
C ASN A 82 -9.53 11.68 -6.16
N ARG A 83 -9.66 12.62 -5.23
CA ARG A 83 -9.59 14.07 -5.50
C ARG A 83 -8.15 14.57 -5.56
N ILE A 84 -7.20 13.80 -5.02
CA ILE A 84 -5.77 14.08 -5.04
C ILE A 84 -5.13 13.09 -6.03
N VAL A 85 -5.35 13.35 -7.32
CA VAL A 85 -4.74 12.57 -8.41
C VAL A 85 -3.34 13.11 -8.69
N GLY A 86 -2.41 12.23 -9.09
CA GLY A 86 -0.96 12.47 -9.16
C GLY A 86 -0.47 13.85 -9.60
N ILE A 87 0.68 14.24 -9.04
CA ILE A 87 1.54 15.43 -9.27
C ILE A 87 0.80 16.61 -9.94
N THR A 88 0.31 17.56 -9.13
CA THR A 88 0.19 18.94 -9.60
C THR A 88 1.58 19.54 -9.65
N ASP A 89 1.92 20.11 -10.80
CA ASP A 89 3.26 20.44 -11.28
C ASP A 89 4.19 21.18 -10.29
N PHE A 90 5.49 20.90 -10.45
CA PHE A 90 6.57 21.77 -10.01
C PHE A 90 6.45 23.15 -10.70
N THR A 91 5.99 24.18 -9.99
CA THR A 91 6.24 25.56 -10.41
C THR A 91 7.59 26.01 -9.86
N SER A 92 8.48 26.34 -10.80
CA SER A 92 9.77 27.00 -10.62
C SER A 92 9.66 28.36 -9.95
#